data_AF-A0A0F9C102-F1
#
_entry.id   AF-A0A0F9C102-F1
#
_cell.length_a   1.000
_cell.length_b   1.000
_cell.length_c   1.000
_cell.angle_alpha   90.00
_cell.angle_beta   90.00
_cell.angle_gamma   90.00
#
_symmetry.space_group_name_H-M   'P 1'
#
loop_
_entity.id
_entity.type
_entity.pdbx_description
1 polymer ?
#
loop_
_entity_poly.entity_id
_entity_poly.type
_entity_poly.pdbx_seq_one_letter_code
_entity_poly.pdbx_strand_id
1 'polypeptide(L)'
;MINLSNHLLIKSIKLSDLHRATTDTVERARVRYDKEGTKTVRYAKFRAQEVRDAVFAGTDPTRIVQELFDLAQGVKNIHNTLVQKLKWFETAPEGIVRKGLRSTARLVLFRLWREAKIILPIGFGFRKTVNLELRKTMGTELLRFISSYEADQDAMNDHGVQVEYRVNQHSLSWIYSTDWHKFSDITVEEVFNLNSHLVNLHQSATAKCPPPSVLVVINILSETNLLSFSSEEVEQQIKRRAAEFSGKRSQDRTTEPYVHGGRRNCGYFSLPVHLNGTRWEFPESVAMNWNELFEQFIEYRQKRGFEDHRFGKNLHAFADYISFYLPQICHESRIALPLIRAPKDFKRYPFLDQVGKAQSFPTFVDFLKSRN
;
A
#
# COMPACT_ATOMS: atom_id res chain seq x y z
N MET A 1 11.60 -5.25 17.20
CA MET A 1 10.69 -6.35 16.79
C MET A 1 9.64 -5.81 15.83
N ILE A 2 9.27 -6.56 14.79
CA ILE A 2 8.23 -6.16 13.81
C ILE A 2 7.10 -7.20 13.70
N ASN A 3 5.86 -6.75 13.53
CA ASN A 3 4.68 -7.57 13.33
C ASN A 3 4.20 -7.52 11.88
N LEU A 4 4.63 -8.48 11.08
CA LEU A 4 4.21 -8.61 9.68
C LEU A 4 2.94 -9.44 9.49
N SER A 5 2.29 -9.85 10.60
CA SER A 5 1.08 -10.65 10.58
C SER A 5 -0.18 -9.79 10.67
N ASN A 6 -1.34 -10.43 10.44
CA ASN A 6 -2.65 -9.82 10.66
C ASN A 6 -3.13 -9.92 12.13
N HIS A 7 -2.31 -10.47 13.03
CA HIS A 7 -2.67 -10.73 14.43
C HIS A 7 -1.98 -9.77 15.39
N LEU A 8 -2.70 -9.35 16.42
CA LEU A 8 -2.16 -8.50 17.48
C LEU A 8 -1.07 -9.26 18.25
N LEU A 9 0.11 -8.66 18.42
CA LEU A 9 1.14 -9.21 19.30
C LEU A 9 1.07 -8.52 20.65
N ILE A 10 0.89 -9.33 21.70
CA ILE A 10 0.86 -8.88 23.09
C ILE A 10 2.19 -9.30 23.73
N LYS A 11 2.95 -8.34 24.26
CA LYS A 11 4.28 -8.59 24.84
C LYS A 11 4.16 -8.99 26.31
N SER A 12 4.04 -7.99 27.18
CA SER A 12 3.85 -8.17 28.62
C SER A 12 2.87 -7.12 29.11
N ILE A 13 1.64 -7.53 29.43
CA ILE A 13 0.56 -6.65 29.84
C ILE A 13 0.00 -7.08 31.20
N LYS A 14 -0.15 -6.10 32.11
CA LYS A 14 -0.80 -6.28 33.41
C LYS A 14 -2.11 -5.50 33.43
N LEU A 15 -3.04 -5.87 34.31
CA LEU A 15 -4.27 -5.10 34.54
C LEU A 15 -3.97 -3.63 34.91
N SER A 16 -2.89 -3.39 35.67
CA SER A 16 -2.45 -2.03 36.01
C SER A 16 -2.08 -1.19 34.78
N ASP A 17 -1.53 -1.80 33.73
CA ASP A 17 -1.21 -1.10 32.47
C ASP A 17 -2.50 -0.67 31.76
N LEU A 18 -3.51 -1.55 31.74
CA LEU A 18 -4.84 -1.26 31.18
C LEU A 18 -5.61 -0.20 31.97
N HIS A 19 -5.57 -0.30 33.30
CA HIS A 19 -6.20 0.68 34.19
C HIS A 19 -5.58 2.06 34.00
N ARG A 20 -4.24 2.15 33.91
CA ARG A 20 -3.53 3.40 33.62
C ARG A 20 -3.93 3.95 32.24
N ALA A 21 -3.85 3.11 31.19
CA ALA A 21 -4.14 3.56 29.82
C ALA A 21 -5.59 4.05 29.63
N THR A 22 -6.56 3.39 30.25
CA THR A 22 -7.97 3.80 30.22
C THR A 22 -8.24 5.03 31.08
N THR A 23 -7.65 5.12 32.27
CA THR A 23 -7.76 6.31 33.16
C THR A 23 -7.22 7.56 32.49
N ASP A 24 -6.04 7.49 31.89
CA ASP A 24 -5.47 8.62 31.15
C ASP A 24 -6.31 9.01 29.92
N THR A 25 -7.03 8.05 29.32
CA THR A 25 -7.92 8.32 28.19
C THR A 25 -9.16 9.07 28.65
N VAL A 26 -9.71 8.72 29.81
CA VAL A 26 -10.80 9.46 30.47
C VAL A 26 -10.34 10.87 30.84
N GLU A 27 -9.19 11.01 31.47
CA GLU A 27 -8.67 12.31 31.91
C GLU A 27 -8.48 13.25 30.73
N ARG A 28 -7.93 12.75 29.61
CA ARG A 28 -7.81 13.54 28.39
C ARG A 28 -9.17 13.99 27.85
N ALA A 29 -10.16 13.08 27.84
CA ALA A 29 -11.50 13.42 27.38
C ALA A 29 -12.18 14.44 28.30
N ARG A 30 -11.87 14.41 29.61
CA ARG A 30 -12.28 15.43 30.58
C ARG A 30 -11.66 16.79 30.27
N VAL A 31 -10.33 16.89 30.17
CA VAL A 31 -9.64 18.14 29.84
C VAL A 31 -10.15 18.75 28.54
N ARG A 32 -10.39 17.92 27.51
CA ARG A 32 -10.94 18.39 26.24
C ARG A 32 -12.37 18.90 26.39
N TYR A 33 -13.20 18.23 27.18
CA TYR A 33 -14.56 18.68 27.48
C TYR A 33 -14.57 20.02 28.20
N ASP A 34 -13.68 20.21 29.18
CA ASP A 34 -13.60 21.45 29.93
C ASP A 34 -13.15 22.63 29.06
N LYS A 35 -12.36 22.37 28.00
CA LYS A 35 -11.95 23.38 27.01
C LYS A 35 -13.02 23.68 25.95
N GLU A 36 -13.64 22.67 25.36
CA GLU A 36 -14.50 22.83 24.17
C GLU A 36 -16.00 22.83 24.49
N GLY A 37 -16.43 22.16 25.56
CA GLY A 37 -17.83 22.11 26.02
C GLY A 37 -18.87 21.50 25.06
N THR A 38 -18.48 21.06 23.86
CA THR A 38 -19.43 20.65 22.81
C THR A 38 -20.13 19.33 23.11
N LYS A 39 -21.33 19.14 22.53
CA LYS A 39 -22.11 17.89 22.64
C LYS A 39 -21.30 16.66 22.22
N THR A 40 -20.51 16.76 21.15
CA THR A 40 -19.64 15.68 20.66
C THR A 40 -18.56 15.30 21.67
N VAL A 41 -17.93 16.30 22.31
CA VAL A 41 -16.89 16.06 23.31
C VAL A 41 -17.48 15.51 24.61
N ARG A 42 -18.69 15.94 25.00
CA ARG A 42 -19.44 15.33 26.12
C ARG A 42 -19.66 13.84 25.89
N TYR A 43 -20.08 13.45 24.68
CA TYR A 43 -20.22 12.04 24.35
C TYR A 43 -18.88 11.30 24.41
N ALA A 44 -17.80 11.86 23.88
CA ALA A 44 -16.48 11.24 23.96
C ALA A 44 -16.03 10.98 25.41
N LYS A 45 -16.25 11.94 26.31
CA LYS A 45 -15.99 11.79 27.76
C LYS A 45 -16.78 10.63 28.37
N PHE A 46 -18.08 10.55 28.09
CA PHE A 46 -18.93 9.46 28.58
C PHE A 46 -18.52 8.09 28.03
N ARG A 47 -18.17 8.01 26.73
CA ARG A 47 -17.71 6.74 26.13
C ARG A 47 -16.35 6.31 26.66
N ALA A 48 -15.47 7.26 26.98
CA ALA A 48 -14.20 6.96 27.65
C ALA A 48 -14.43 6.33 29.03
N GLN A 49 -15.38 6.89 29.78
CA GLN A 49 -15.78 6.42 31.10
C GLN A 49 -16.34 4.99 31.06
N GLU A 50 -17.28 4.70 30.16
CA GLU A 50 -17.85 3.36 30.02
C GLU A 50 -16.80 2.29 29.67
N VAL A 51 -15.88 2.61 28.74
CA VAL A 51 -14.81 1.67 28.36
C VAL A 51 -13.88 1.42 29.54
N ARG A 52 -13.54 2.46 30.32
CA ARG A 52 -12.73 2.31 31.54
C ARG A 52 -13.42 1.37 32.52
N ASP A 53 -14.68 1.64 32.85
CA ASP A 53 -15.40 0.85 33.85
C ASP A 53 -15.59 -0.61 33.39
N ALA A 54 -15.80 -0.84 32.09
CA ALA A 54 -15.85 -2.18 31.51
C ALA A 54 -14.50 -2.92 31.61
N VAL A 55 -13.38 -2.22 31.39
CA VAL A 55 -12.01 -2.75 31.52
C VAL A 55 -11.68 -3.07 32.98
N PHE A 56 -12.04 -2.20 33.93
CA PHE A 56 -11.82 -2.42 35.37
C PHE A 56 -12.58 -3.63 35.91
N ALA A 57 -13.71 -3.96 35.30
CA ALA A 57 -14.49 -5.15 35.64
C ALA A 57 -13.96 -6.43 34.97
N GLY A 58 -12.86 -6.38 34.22
CA GLY A 58 -12.23 -7.54 33.60
C GLY A 58 -11.05 -8.06 34.44
N THR A 59 -10.74 -9.35 34.30
CA THR A 59 -9.70 -10.03 35.10
C THR A 59 -8.50 -10.50 34.27
N ASP A 60 -8.68 -10.78 32.98
CA ASP A 60 -7.62 -11.23 32.08
C ASP A 60 -7.15 -10.07 31.19
N PRO A 61 -5.93 -9.52 31.42
CA PRO A 61 -5.44 -8.38 30.65
C PRO A 61 -5.22 -8.71 29.16
N THR A 62 -4.81 -9.93 28.84
CA THR A 62 -4.56 -10.35 27.45
C THR A 62 -5.87 -10.41 26.67
N ARG A 63 -6.91 -11.01 27.27
CA ARG A 63 -8.25 -11.05 26.69
C ARG A 63 -8.83 -9.65 26.51
N ILE A 64 -8.71 -8.78 27.51
CA ILE A 64 -9.22 -7.40 27.43
C ILE A 64 -8.57 -6.65 26.27
N VAL A 65 -7.27 -6.80 26.08
CA VAL A 65 -6.52 -6.16 24.98
C VAL A 65 -7.01 -6.64 23.62
N GLN A 66 -7.23 -7.95 23.47
CA GLN A 66 -7.79 -8.52 22.25
C GLN A 66 -9.22 -8.01 21.99
N GLU A 67 -10.04 -7.92 23.04
CA GLU A 67 -11.41 -7.41 22.93
C GLU A 67 -11.44 -5.90 22.58
N LEU A 68 -10.49 -5.11 23.11
CA LEU A 68 -10.29 -3.70 22.72
C LEU A 68 -9.87 -3.59 21.25
N PHE A 69 -9.03 -4.49 20.77
CA PHE A 69 -8.60 -4.55 19.37
C PHE A 69 -9.75 -4.86 18.41
N ASP A 70 -10.55 -5.87 18.73
CA ASP A 70 -11.78 -6.21 18.00
C ASP A 70 -12.76 -5.02 17.97
N LEU A 71 -12.96 -4.39 19.14
CA LEU A 71 -13.81 -3.21 19.29
C LEU A 71 -13.30 -2.04 18.43
N ALA A 72 -11.99 -1.76 18.44
CA ALA A 72 -11.39 -0.70 17.63
C ALA A 72 -11.63 -0.92 16.13
N GLN A 73 -11.45 -2.14 15.67
CA GLN A 73 -11.73 -2.53 14.28
C GLN A 73 -13.23 -2.46 13.95
N GLY A 74 -14.09 -2.67 14.93
CA GLY A 74 -15.54 -2.78 14.74
C GLY A 74 -15.96 -4.18 14.29
N VAL A 75 -15.18 -5.20 14.68
CA VAL A 75 -15.49 -6.61 14.40
C VAL A 75 -16.75 -7.00 15.19
N LYS A 76 -17.68 -7.68 14.53
CA LYS A 76 -18.92 -8.18 15.15
C LYS A 76 -18.64 -9.50 15.87
N ASN A 77 -17.86 -9.46 16.95
CA ASN A 77 -17.60 -10.63 17.77
C ASN A 77 -18.61 -10.70 18.93
N ILE A 78 -19.54 -11.65 18.87
CA ILE A 78 -20.58 -11.82 19.91
C ILE A 78 -20.01 -12.32 21.24
N HIS A 79 -18.82 -12.93 21.24
CA HIS A 79 -18.15 -13.44 22.45
C HIS A 79 -17.26 -12.40 23.14
N ASN A 80 -17.18 -11.18 22.58
CA ASN A 80 -16.43 -10.08 23.15
C ASN A 80 -17.21 -9.48 24.34
N THR A 81 -16.67 -9.66 25.55
CA THR A 81 -17.35 -9.25 26.78
C THR A 81 -17.43 -7.74 26.94
N LEU A 82 -16.44 -6.99 26.46
CA LEU A 82 -16.51 -5.53 26.42
C LEU A 82 -17.66 -5.03 25.55
N VAL A 83 -17.83 -5.60 24.35
CA VAL A 83 -18.89 -5.24 23.41
C VAL A 83 -20.27 -5.49 24.02
N GLN A 84 -20.44 -6.58 24.78
CA GLN A 84 -21.68 -6.88 25.52
C GLN A 84 -21.94 -5.85 26.63
N LYS A 85 -20.94 -5.59 27.50
CA LYS A 85 -21.06 -4.61 28.59
C LYS A 85 -21.36 -3.19 28.09
N LEU A 86 -20.84 -2.84 26.91
CA LEU A 86 -21.00 -1.53 26.29
C LEU A 86 -22.27 -1.40 25.43
N LYS A 87 -23.16 -2.41 25.46
CA LYS A 87 -24.42 -2.44 24.69
C LYS A 87 -24.22 -2.16 23.20
N TRP A 88 -23.09 -2.61 22.65
CA TRP A 88 -22.69 -2.29 21.29
C TRP A 88 -23.73 -2.72 20.26
N PHE A 89 -24.30 -3.93 20.40
CA PHE A 89 -25.26 -4.48 19.45
C PHE A 89 -26.61 -3.76 19.47
N GLU A 90 -26.98 -3.10 20.57
CA GLU A 90 -28.21 -2.32 20.73
C GLU A 90 -28.12 -0.92 20.07
N THR A 91 -26.92 -0.50 19.69
CA THR A 91 -26.68 0.83 19.10
C THR A 91 -26.63 0.79 17.58
N ALA A 92 -27.03 1.87 16.91
CA ALA A 92 -27.01 1.96 15.45
C ALA A 92 -25.58 1.76 14.88
N PRO A 93 -25.39 0.94 13.81
CA PRO A 93 -24.09 0.67 13.21
C PRO A 93 -23.26 1.90 12.85
N GLU A 94 -23.91 2.91 12.26
CA GLU A 94 -23.29 4.17 11.85
C GLU A 94 -23.46 5.31 12.88
N GLY A 95 -23.98 4.98 14.06
CA GLY A 95 -24.28 5.92 15.13
C GLY A 95 -23.05 6.50 15.81
N ILE A 96 -23.25 7.66 16.45
CA ILE A 96 -22.22 8.38 17.20
C ILE A 96 -21.64 7.52 18.35
N VAL A 97 -22.47 6.65 18.95
CA VAL A 97 -22.06 5.78 20.06
C VAL A 97 -20.96 4.80 19.64
N ARG A 98 -21.18 3.99 18.60
CA ARG A 98 -20.16 3.04 18.10
C ARG A 98 -18.90 3.76 17.64
N LYS A 99 -19.04 4.90 16.96
CA LYS A 99 -17.89 5.73 16.56
C LYS A 99 -17.07 6.20 17.78
N GLY A 100 -17.74 6.63 18.85
CA GLY A 100 -17.12 7.00 20.12
C GLY A 100 -16.38 5.83 20.77
N LEU A 101 -17.03 4.67 20.94
CA LEU A 101 -16.43 3.49 21.55
C LEU A 101 -15.20 2.99 20.77
N ARG A 102 -15.27 2.92 19.44
CA ARG A 102 -14.12 2.57 18.58
C ARG A 102 -12.96 3.55 18.74
N SER A 103 -13.29 4.84 18.82
CA SER A 103 -12.28 5.89 18.99
C SER A 103 -11.61 5.78 20.37
N THR A 104 -12.37 5.52 21.42
CA THR A 104 -11.81 5.29 22.76
C THR A 104 -10.90 4.06 22.76
N ALA A 105 -11.35 2.92 22.22
CA ALA A 105 -10.55 1.69 22.15
C ALA A 105 -9.22 1.92 21.39
N ARG A 106 -9.27 2.64 20.27
CA ARG A 106 -8.07 3.07 19.52
C ARG A 106 -7.12 3.93 20.37
N LEU A 107 -7.62 4.88 21.16
CA LEU A 107 -6.75 5.69 22.04
C LEU A 107 -6.08 4.84 23.13
N VAL A 108 -6.79 3.87 23.69
CA VAL A 108 -6.21 2.94 24.67
C VAL A 108 -5.12 2.09 24.03
N LEU A 109 -5.39 1.51 22.85
CA LEU A 109 -4.39 0.73 22.10
C LEU A 109 -3.16 1.58 21.71
N PHE A 110 -3.35 2.85 21.33
CA PHE A 110 -2.24 3.75 21.04
C PHE A 110 -1.33 3.96 22.25
N ARG A 111 -1.90 4.10 23.45
CA ARG A 111 -1.13 4.22 24.70
C ARG A 111 -0.38 2.94 25.04
N LEU A 112 -1.02 1.79 24.90
CA LEU A 112 -0.39 0.49 25.12
C LEU A 112 0.74 0.23 24.13
N TRP A 113 0.55 0.59 22.85
CA TRP A 113 1.59 0.52 21.84
C TRP A 113 2.75 1.43 22.23
N ARG A 114 2.50 2.71 22.56
CA ARG A 114 3.53 3.66 23.01
C ARG A 114 4.33 3.17 24.22
N GLU A 115 3.70 2.41 25.12
CA GLU A 115 4.34 1.84 26.31
C GLU A 115 5.02 0.48 26.04
N ALA A 116 5.22 0.13 24.77
CA ALA A 116 5.84 -1.11 24.30
C ALA A 116 5.16 -2.39 24.85
N LYS A 117 3.85 -2.32 25.11
CA LYS A 117 3.05 -3.45 25.64
C LYS A 117 2.47 -4.33 24.56
N ILE A 118 2.23 -3.75 23.38
CA ILE A 118 1.64 -4.41 22.22
C ILE A 118 2.32 -3.95 20.93
N ILE A 119 2.25 -4.78 19.89
CA ILE A 119 2.58 -4.40 18.51
C ILE A 119 1.36 -4.69 17.64
N LEU A 120 0.89 -3.68 16.92
CA LEU A 120 -0.35 -3.78 16.14
C LEU A 120 -0.09 -4.52 14.81
N PRO A 121 -1.13 -5.12 14.19
CA PRO A 121 -0.97 -5.77 12.89
C PRO A 121 -0.61 -4.78 11.78
N ILE A 122 0.03 -5.31 10.75
CA ILE A 122 0.28 -4.55 9.53
C ILE A 122 -1.07 -4.07 8.95
N GLY A 123 -1.14 -2.80 8.54
CA GLY A 123 -2.37 -2.19 8.03
C GLY A 123 -3.38 -1.74 9.10
N PHE A 124 -3.14 -1.99 10.39
CA PHE A 124 -3.94 -1.36 11.44
C PHE A 124 -3.56 0.13 11.56
N GLY A 125 -4.53 1.00 11.28
CA GLY A 125 -4.37 2.45 11.43
C GLY A 125 -5.27 3.04 12.50
N PHE A 126 -4.77 4.06 13.19
CA PHE A 126 -5.56 4.83 14.17
C PHE A 126 -6.56 5.80 13.53
N ARG A 127 -6.64 5.88 12.20
CA ARG A 127 -7.56 6.77 11.45
C ARG A 127 -7.52 8.21 12.01
N LYS A 128 -8.67 8.89 12.09
CA LYS A 128 -8.82 10.24 12.66
C LYS A 128 -8.75 10.30 14.19
N THR A 129 -8.55 9.16 14.87
CA THR A 129 -8.53 9.12 16.34
C THR A 129 -7.22 9.65 16.91
N VAL A 130 -6.09 9.29 16.31
CA VAL A 130 -4.76 9.78 16.69
C VAL A 130 -4.36 10.84 15.67
N ASN A 131 -4.67 12.11 15.97
CA ASN A 131 -4.39 13.24 15.11
C ASN A 131 -2.90 13.66 15.17
N LEU A 132 -2.50 14.58 14.29
CA LEU A 132 -1.13 15.09 14.20
C LEU A 132 -0.61 15.62 15.54
N GLU A 133 -1.39 16.46 16.22
CA GLU A 133 -1.04 17.03 17.53
C GLU A 133 -0.76 15.93 18.57
N LEU A 134 -1.60 14.89 18.62
CA LEU A 134 -1.39 13.77 19.52
C LEU A 134 -0.11 13.01 19.18
N ARG A 135 0.19 12.79 17.90
CA ARG A 135 1.45 12.15 17.51
C ARG A 135 2.66 12.98 17.94
N LYS A 136 2.63 14.30 17.76
CA LYS A 136 3.72 15.20 18.19
C LYS A 136 3.89 15.26 19.71
N THR A 137 2.81 15.26 20.47
CA THR A 137 2.86 15.44 21.94
C THR A 137 3.03 14.15 22.72
N MET A 138 2.46 13.04 22.27
CA MET A 138 2.47 11.78 23.00
C MET A 138 2.97 10.59 22.19
N GLY A 139 3.42 10.80 20.95
CA GLY A 139 4.09 9.76 20.19
C GLY A 139 5.39 9.30 20.85
N THR A 140 5.91 8.21 20.34
CA THR A 140 7.28 7.74 20.60
C THR A 140 8.29 8.70 19.97
N GLU A 141 9.58 8.56 20.27
CA GLU A 141 10.61 9.43 19.70
C GLU A 141 10.54 9.43 18.16
N LEU A 142 10.51 8.23 17.57
CA LEU A 142 10.39 8.07 16.12
C LEU A 142 9.06 8.62 15.58
N LEU A 143 7.93 8.37 16.25
CA LEU A 143 6.63 8.88 15.77
C LEU A 143 6.55 10.41 15.86
N ARG A 144 7.19 11.03 16.85
CA ARG A 144 7.28 12.49 16.98
C ARG A 144 8.13 13.08 15.87
N PHE A 145 9.28 12.48 15.57
CA PHE A 145 10.12 12.86 14.43
C PHE A 145 9.31 12.79 13.13
N ILE A 146 8.74 11.62 12.84
CA ILE A 146 7.90 11.37 11.66
C ILE A 146 6.72 12.35 11.57
N SER A 147 6.19 12.81 12.69
CA SER A 147 5.02 13.70 12.66
C SER A 147 5.40 15.18 12.63
N SER A 148 6.64 15.52 12.93
CA SER A 148 7.18 16.88 12.92
C SER A 148 8.12 17.12 11.75
N TYR A 149 8.28 16.14 10.87
CA TYR A 149 9.12 16.27 9.70
C TYR A 149 8.52 17.29 8.73
N GLU A 150 9.34 18.27 8.37
CA GLU A 150 9.08 19.32 7.40
C GLU A 150 10.21 19.23 6.38
N ALA A 151 9.86 19.03 5.11
CA ALA A 151 10.85 18.84 4.07
C ALA A 151 11.36 20.20 3.61
N ASP A 152 12.68 20.38 3.63
CA ASP A 152 13.33 21.50 2.97
C ASP A 152 13.54 21.21 1.48
N GLN A 153 14.09 22.18 0.75
CA GLN A 153 14.29 22.07 -0.68
C GLN A 153 15.27 20.94 -1.04
N ASP A 154 16.29 20.72 -0.22
CA ASP A 154 17.31 19.70 -0.46
C ASP A 154 16.69 18.30 -0.30
N ALA A 155 15.92 18.08 0.77
CA ALA A 155 15.20 16.83 0.96
C ALA A 155 14.17 16.55 -0.16
N MET A 156 13.52 17.59 -0.71
CA MET A 156 12.63 17.43 -1.87
C MET A 156 13.37 17.07 -3.15
N ASN A 157 14.59 17.57 -3.32
CA ASN A 157 15.44 17.23 -4.46
C ASN A 157 15.91 15.77 -4.38
N ASP A 158 16.31 15.32 -3.19
CA ASP A 158 16.88 13.99 -2.97
C ASP A 158 15.83 12.88 -2.93
N HIS A 159 14.69 13.14 -2.27
CA HIS A 159 13.66 12.12 -2.00
C HIS A 159 12.34 12.35 -2.75
N GLY A 160 12.25 13.45 -3.50
CA GLY A 160 11.10 13.86 -4.31
C GLY A 160 10.12 14.79 -3.59
N VAL A 161 9.34 15.53 -4.37
CA VAL A 161 8.40 16.59 -3.91
C VAL A 161 7.35 16.10 -2.89
N GLN A 162 7.06 14.80 -2.85
CA GLN A 162 6.10 14.22 -1.91
C GLN A 162 6.74 13.63 -0.64
N VAL A 163 8.04 13.84 -0.41
CA VAL A 163 8.77 13.25 0.73
C VAL A 163 8.09 13.54 2.07
N GLU A 164 7.67 14.78 2.31
CA GLU A 164 6.96 15.14 3.54
C GLU A 164 5.69 14.30 3.72
N TYR A 165 4.88 14.14 2.67
CA TYR A 165 3.67 13.33 2.74
C TYR A 165 3.98 11.84 2.98
N ARG A 166 5.04 11.33 2.35
CA ARG A 166 5.49 9.94 2.53
C ARG A 166 5.94 9.68 3.97
N VAL A 167 6.68 10.62 4.55
CA VAL A 167 7.10 10.56 5.95
C VAL A 167 5.89 10.74 6.86
N ASN A 168 5.11 11.81 6.72
CA ASN A 168 4.06 12.19 7.69
C ASN A 168 2.81 11.29 7.64
N GLN A 169 2.51 10.66 6.51
CA GLN A 169 1.27 9.91 6.28
C GLN A 169 1.49 8.45 5.88
N HIS A 170 2.33 8.15 4.87
CA HIS A 170 2.50 6.76 4.44
C HIS A 170 3.17 5.90 5.51
N SER A 171 4.10 6.47 6.29
CA SER A 171 4.74 5.77 7.41
C SER A 171 3.76 5.23 8.46
N LEU A 172 2.61 5.91 8.61
CA LEU A 172 1.57 5.51 9.57
C LEU A 172 0.93 4.16 9.26
N SER A 173 1.08 3.67 8.03
CA SER A 173 0.57 2.36 7.63
C SER A 173 1.34 1.20 8.25
N TRP A 174 2.58 1.43 8.69
CA TRP A 174 3.48 0.39 9.18
C TRP A 174 4.13 0.71 10.52
N ILE A 175 4.27 1.98 10.93
CA ILE A 175 4.98 2.33 12.18
C ILE A 175 4.39 1.66 13.42
N TYR A 176 3.06 1.48 13.46
CA TYR A 176 2.39 0.84 14.60
C TYR A 176 2.58 -0.68 14.64
N SER A 177 3.07 -1.26 13.54
CA SER A 177 3.47 -2.65 13.45
C SER A 177 4.92 -2.90 13.84
N THR A 178 5.63 -1.87 14.32
CA THR A 178 6.98 -2.00 14.85
C THR A 178 7.01 -1.70 16.35
N ASP A 179 8.08 -2.19 16.98
CA ASP A 179 8.50 -1.84 18.33
C ASP A 179 9.59 -0.74 18.28
N TRP A 180 9.56 0.11 17.24
CA TRP A 180 10.53 1.19 17.05
C TRP A 180 10.08 2.44 17.82
N HIS A 181 10.32 2.44 19.13
CA HIS A 181 9.95 3.55 20.01
C HIS A 181 11.02 4.64 20.05
N LYS A 182 12.28 4.23 19.91
CA LYS A 182 13.48 5.06 19.84
C LYS A 182 14.23 4.81 18.54
N PHE A 183 15.11 5.72 18.15
CA PHE A 183 15.95 5.51 16.96
C PHE A 183 16.89 4.32 17.13
N SER A 184 17.39 4.10 18.36
CA SER A 184 18.24 2.95 18.72
C SER A 184 17.56 1.58 18.59
N ASP A 185 16.22 1.55 18.53
CA ASP A 185 15.47 0.30 18.43
C ASP A 185 15.45 -0.24 16.99
N ILE A 186 15.84 0.59 16.02
CA ILE A 186 15.83 0.26 14.60
C ILE A 186 17.08 -0.53 14.26
N THR A 187 16.91 -1.65 13.57
CA THR A 187 18.01 -2.50 13.09
C THR A 187 17.91 -2.69 11.59
N VAL A 188 19.06 -2.90 10.93
CA VAL A 188 19.15 -3.12 9.47
C VAL A 188 18.27 -4.30 9.04
N GLU A 189 18.26 -5.39 9.80
CA GLU A 189 17.46 -6.58 9.49
C GLU A 189 15.95 -6.31 9.55
N GLU A 190 15.47 -5.56 10.55
CA GLU A 190 14.05 -5.24 10.66
C GLU A 190 13.59 -4.26 9.57
N VAL A 191 14.44 -3.28 9.23
CA VAL A 191 14.21 -2.37 8.10
C VAL A 191 14.05 -3.15 6.80
N PHE A 192 14.98 -4.07 6.54
CA PHE A 192 14.93 -4.93 5.36
C PHE A 192 13.64 -5.74 5.32
N ASN A 193 13.33 -6.49 6.37
CA ASN A 193 12.18 -7.38 6.43
C ASN A 193 10.86 -6.60 6.25
N LEU A 194 10.72 -5.44 6.89
CA LEU A 194 9.54 -4.59 6.77
C LEU A 194 9.40 -4.02 5.35
N ASN A 195 10.49 -3.49 4.78
CA ASN A 195 10.46 -2.91 3.45
C ASN A 195 10.12 -3.96 2.38
N SER A 196 10.77 -5.13 2.42
CA SER A 196 10.48 -6.23 1.50
C SER A 196 9.02 -6.69 1.60
N HIS A 197 8.47 -6.78 2.81
CA HIS A 197 7.07 -7.15 3.01
C HIS A 197 6.12 -6.11 2.40
N LEU A 198 6.36 -4.82 2.63
CA LEU A 198 5.52 -3.73 2.10
C LEU A 198 5.62 -3.60 0.57
N VAL A 199 6.78 -3.82 -0.03
CA VAL A 199 6.95 -3.87 -1.50
C VAL A 199 6.08 -4.98 -2.08
N ASN A 200 6.15 -6.18 -1.50
CA ASN A 200 5.33 -7.32 -1.95
C ASN A 200 3.83 -7.04 -1.78
N LEU A 201 3.43 -6.39 -0.68
CA LEU A 201 2.03 -6.00 -0.46
C LEU A 201 1.57 -4.93 -1.46
N HIS A 202 2.41 -3.95 -1.79
CA HIS A 202 2.07 -2.89 -2.74
C HIS A 202 1.91 -3.42 -4.17
N GLN A 203 2.71 -4.44 -4.55
CA GLN A 203 2.60 -5.12 -5.84
C GLN A 203 1.40 -6.09 -5.93
N SER A 204 0.76 -6.40 -4.80
CA SER A 204 -0.40 -7.30 -4.78
C SER A 204 -1.64 -6.62 -5.38
N ALA A 205 -2.27 -7.30 -6.35
CA ALA A 205 -3.52 -6.85 -6.96
C ALA A 205 -4.70 -6.74 -5.98
N THR A 206 -4.60 -7.36 -4.79
CA THR A 206 -5.69 -7.45 -3.80
C THR A 206 -5.51 -6.51 -2.61
N ALA A 207 -4.30 -6.02 -2.35
CA ALA A 207 -4.00 -5.20 -1.19
C ALA A 207 -3.88 -3.72 -1.57
N LYS A 208 -4.69 -2.86 -0.93
CA LYS A 208 -4.53 -1.41 -1.04
C LYS A 208 -3.47 -0.95 -0.04
N CYS A 209 -2.20 -1.05 -0.41
CA CYS A 209 -1.08 -0.53 0.39
C CYS A 209 -0.52 0.74 -0.25
N PRO A 210 -0.26 1.83 0.50
CA PRO A 210 0.47 2.97 -0.03
C PRO A 210 1.88 2.54 -0.49
N PRO A 211 2.54 3.33 -1.36
CA PRO A 211 3.92 3.08 -1.73
C PRO A 211 4.81 2.94 -0.49
N PRO A 212 5.71 1.94 -0.44
CA PRO A 212 6.61 1.76 0.70
C PRO A 212 7.39 3.05 1.00
N SER A 213 7.34 3.48 2.26
CA SER A 213 8.04 4.68 2.74
C SER A 213 9.16 4.39 3.73
N VAL A 214 9.42 3.12 4.03
CA VAL A 214 10.42 2.70 5.03
C VAL A 214 11.80 3.22 4.66
N LEU A 215 12.28 2.95 3.44
CA LEU A 215 13.63 3.38 3.03
C LEU A 215 13.78 4.90 3.00
N VAL A 216 12.74 5.64 2.63
CA VAL A 216 12.77 7.12 2.68
C VAL A 216 12.96 7.61 4.11
N VAL A 217 12.19 7.07 5.05
CA VAL A 217 12.33 7.42 6.48
C VAL A 217 13.73 7.04 6.99
N ILE A 218 14.24 5.87 6.62
CA ILE A 218 15.57 5.41 7.07
C ILE A 218 16.70 6.24 6.48
N ASN A 219 16.63 6.64 5.21
CA ASN A 219 17.63 7.51 4.60
C ASN A 219 17.68 8.87 5.30
N ILE A 220 16.52 9.49 5.53
CA ILE A 220 16.45 10.77 6.27
C ILE A 220 17.02 10.64 7.69
N LEU A 221 16.71 9.55 8.40
CA LEU A 221 17.25 9.31 9.74
C LEU A 221 18.77 9.05 9.72
N SER A 222 19.28 8.41 8.67
CA SER A 222 20.72 8.20 8.46
C SER A 222 21.44 9.51 8.14
N GLU A 223 20.90 10.33 7.23
CA GLU A 223 21.44 11.64 6.84
C GLU A 223 21.52 12.61 8.04
N THR A 224 20.57 12.48 8.97
CA THR A 224 20.53 13.26 10.21
C THR A 224 21.34 12.65 11.36
N ASN A 225 22.11 11.57 11.11
CA ASN A 225 22.91 10.85 12.12
C ASN A 225 22.10 10.35 13.33
N LEU A 226 20.83 10.01 13.13
CA LEU A 226 19.96 9.48 14.19
C LEU A 226 20.01 7.95 14.27
N LEU A 227 20.61 7.27 13.29
CA LEU A 227 20.77 5.81 13.27
C LEU A 227 22.21 5.39 13.57
N SER A 228 22.35 4.17 14.09
CA SER A 228 23.66 3.54 14.34
C SER A 228 24.27 2.88 13.11
N PHE A 229 23.57 2.93 11.97
CA PHE A 229 23.96 2.32 10.69
C PHE A 229 23.66 3.29 9.55
N SER A 230 24.37 3.13 8.43
CA SER A 230 24.15 3.96 7.24
C SER A 230 23.06 3.39 6.32
N SER A 231 22.50 4.25 5.45
CA SER A 231 21.62 3.82 4.35
C SER A 231 22.29 2.80 3.43
N GLU A 232 23.60 2.93 3.21
CA GLU A 232 24.39 2.01 2.40
C GLU A 232 24.43 0.59 3.00
N GLU A 233 24.48 0.45 4.32
CA GLU A 233 24.42 -0.86 4.99
C GLU A 233 23.10 -1.57 4.72
N VAL A 234 21.98 -0.83 4.71
CA VAL A 234 20.66 -1.37 4.35
C VAL A 234 20.63 -1.81 2.89
N GLU A 235 21.16 -0.99 1.98
CA GLU A 235 21.26 -1.37 0.56
C GLU A 235 22.14 -2.59 0.34
N GLN A 236 23.27 -2.69 1.03
CA GLN A 236 24.15 -3.85 0.95
C GLN A 236 23.43 -5.10 1.46
N GLN A 237 22.64 -5.01 2.53
CA GLN A 237 21.85 -6.14 3.02
C GLN A 237 20.74 -6.54 2.04
N ILE A 238 20.08 -5.57 1.38
CA ILE A 238 19.14 -5.83 0.28
C ILE A 238 19.85 -6.56 -0.87
N LYS A 239 21.01 -6.06 -1.32
CA LYS A 239 21.80 -6.64 -2.41
C LYS A 239 22.32 -8.04 -2.06
N ARG A 240 22.83 -8.26 -0.84
CA ARG A 240 23.30 -9.58 -0.35
C ARG A 240 22.17 -10.60 -0.31
N ARG A 241 21.01 -10.26 0.27
CA ARG A 241 19.84 -11.16 0.28
C ARG A 241 19.32 -11.42 -1.13
N ALA A 242 19.27 -10.39 -1.99
CA ALA A 242 18.92 -10.60 -3.40
C ALA A 242 19.89 -11.56 -4.11
N ALA A 243 21.19 -11.50 -3.78
CA ALA A 243 22.21 -12.42 -4.26
C ALA A 243 22.09 -13.85 -3.66
N GLU A 244 21.68 -13.97 -2.40
CA GLU A 244 21.38 -15.27 -1.77
C GLU A 244 20.13 -15.94 -2.38
N PHE A 245 19.12 -15.14 -2.74
CA PHE A 245 17.93 -15.60 -3.45
C PHE A 245 18.22 -15.90 -4.94
N SER A 246 19.17 -15.21 -5.56
CA SER A 246 19.63 -15.53 -6.93
C SER A 246 20.53 -16.77 -6.95
N GLY A 247 21.28 -17.05 -5.88
CA GLY A 247 22.07 -18.28 -5.71
C GLY A 247 21.26 -19.58 -5.60
N LYS A 248 19.94 -19.49 -5.41
CA LYS A 248 18.99 -20.63 -5.42
C LYS A 248 18.06 -20.70 -6.63
N ARG A 249 18.24 -19.82 -7.63
CA ARG A 249 17.56 -19.90 -8.92
C ARG A 249 18.59 -19.99 -10.04
N SER A 250 19.17 -21.18 -10.16
CA SER A 250 19.54 -21.66 -11.49
C SER A 250 18.25 -21.85 -12.29
N GLN A 251 18.27 -21.29 -13.50
CA GLN A 251 17.27 -21.31 -14.57
C GLN A 251 16.20 -20.20 -14.54
N ASP A 252 16.39 -19.34 -15.54
CA ASP A 252 15.44 -18.44 -16.19
C ASP A 252 14.78 -17.35 -15.35
N ARG A 253 15.36 -16.15 -15.44
CA ARG A 253 14.70 -15.06 -16.20
C ARG A 253 15.64 -13.86 -16.38
N THR A 254 15.83 -13.55 -17.66
CA THR A 254 16.45 -12.36 -18.22
C THR A 254 15.86 -11.07 -17.65
N THR A 255 16.72 -10.21 -17.16
CA THR A 255 16.48 -8.78 -16.89
C THR A 255 16.62 -7.98 -18.18
N GLU A 256 15.55 -7.31 -18.63
CA GLU A 256 15.59 -5.97 -19.27
C GLU A 256 14.17 -5.34 -19.32
N PRO A 257 14.05 -4.00 -19.40
CA PRO A 257 12.82 -3.25 -19.11
C PRO A 257 11.90 -3.10 -20.34
N TYR A 258 10.74 -3.76 -20.30
CA TYR A 258 9.76 -3.79 -21.39
C TYR A 258 8.78 -2.61 -21.34
N VAL A 259 9.12 -1.43 -21.87
CA VAL A 259 8.13 -0.31 -21.85
C VAL A 259 8.06 0.58 -23.10
N HIS A 260 9.02 0.54 -24.03
CA HIS A 260 8.92 1.33 -25.26
C HIS A 260 9.27 0.51 -26.49
N GLY A 261 8.33 0.38 -27.43
CA GLY A 261 8.72 0.07 -28.81
C GLY A 261 9.72 1.13 -29.22
N GLY A 262 10.88 0.72 -29.75
CA GLY A 262 11.95 1.63 -30.16
C GLY A 262 11.52 2.61 -31.27
N ARG A 263 12.47 3.02 -32.11
CA ARG A 263 12.15 3.89 -33.26
C ARG A 263 11.04 3.25 -34.11
N ARG A 264 10.06 4.07 -34.53
CA ARG A 264 8.98 3.64 -35.43
C ARG A 264 9.56 3.50 -36.82
N ASN A 265 9.65 2.26 -37.29
CA ASN A 265 10.24 1.89 -38.57
C ASN A 265 9.22 1.24 -39.52
N CYS A 266 7.99 1.00 -39.07
CA CYS A 266 6.90 0.47 -39.89
C CYS A 266 5.56 1.16 -39.53
N GLY A 267 5.42 2.43 -39.94
CA GLY A 267 4.22 3.25 -39.68
C GLY A 267 3.95 3.46 -38.19
N TYR A 268 2.81 2.98 -37.69
CA TYR A 268 2.42 3.06 -36.27
C TYR A 268 3.15 2.05 -35.37
N PHE A 269 3.73 0.99 -35.95
CA PHE A 269 4.38 -0.10 -35.22
C PHE A 269 5.90 0.08 -35.15
N SER A 270 6.51 -0.38 -34.06
CA SER A 270 7.97 -0.47 -33.91
C SER A 270 8.40 -1.92 -33.94
N LEU A 271 9.29 -2.24 -34.87
CA LEU A 271 9.96 -3.52 -34.98
C LEU A 271 11.30 -3.44 -34.25
N PRO A 272 11.50 -4.17 -33.13
CA PRO A 272 12.74 -4.11 -32.39
C PRO A 272 13.87 -4.76 -33.19
N VAL A 273 14.84 -3.96 -33.62
CA VAL A 273 15.96 -4.40 -34.47
C VAL A 273 16.77 -5.53 -33.83
N HIS A 274 16.84 -5.56 -32.49
CA HIS A 274 17.55 -6.59 -31.74
C HIS A 274 16.89 -7.99 -31.77
N LEU A 275 15.68 -8.11 -32.32
CA LEU A 275 14.96 -9.39 -32.45
C LEU A 275 15.02 -10.00 -33.86
N ASN A 276 15.63 -9.32 -34.83
CA ASN A 276 15.74 -9.79 -36.22
C ASN A 276 16.48 -11.15 -36.31
N GLY A 277 15.94 -12.10 -37.07
CA GLY A 277 16.48 -13.46 -37.24
C GLY A 277 16.28 -14.39 -36.04
N THR A 278 15.67 -13.90 -34.96
CA THR A 278 15.31 -14.76 -33.82
C THR A 278 13.92 -15.37 -34.03
N ARG A 279 13.60 -16.45 -33.32
CA ARG A 279 12.23 -16.99 -33.27
C ARG A 279 11.19 -16.01 -32.68
N TRP A 280 11.64 -14.86 -32.19
CA TRP A 280 10.83 -13.79 -31.59
C TRP A 280 10.66 -12.59 -32.53
N GLU A 281 11.21 -12.65 -33.74
CA GLU A 281 11.02 -11.63 -34.75
C GLU A 281 9.53 -11.50 -35.11
N PHE A 282 8.99 -10.28 -35.06
CA PHE A 282 7.68 -9.99 -35.60
C PHE A 282 7.82 -9.72 -37.11
N PRO A 283 7.25 -10.56 -38.00
CA PRO A 283 7.55 -10.47 -39.44
C PRO A 283 7.13 -9.13 -40.02
N GLU A 284 8.04 -8.49 -40.77
CA GLU A 284 7.82 -7.18 -41.37
C GLU A 284 6.59 -7.16 -42.30
N SER A 285 6.37 -8.22 -43.08
CA SER A 285 5.20 -8.36 -43.96
C SER A 285 3.86 -8.39 -43.21
N VAL A 286 3.84 -8.95 -41.99
CA VAL A 286 2.65 -8.96 -41.12
C VAL A 286 2.45 -7.58 -40.49
N ALA A 287 3.54 -6.93 -40.08
CA ALA A 287 3.51 -5.57 -39.54
C ALA A 287 3.01 -4.54 -40.55
N MET A 288 3.43 -4.65 -41.82
CA MET A 288 2.95 -3.78 -42.92
C MET A 288 1.45 -3.96 -43.15
N ASN A 289 0.96 -5.21 -43.25
CA ASN A 289 -0.46 -5.51 -43.39
C ASN A 289 -1.27 -4.99 -42.19
N TRP A 290 -0.77 -5.15 -40.97
CA TRP A 290 -1.42 -4.60 -39.78
C TRP A 290 -1.39 -3.08 -39.77
N ASN A 291 -0.36 -2.43 -40.30
CA ASN A 291 -0.30 -0.97 -40.42
C ASN A 291 -1.40 -0.44 -41.32
N GLU A 292 -1.59 -1.05 -42.50
CA GLU A 292 -2.67 -0.69 -43.43
C GLU A 292 -4.06 -0.87 -42.80
N LEU A 293 -4.29 -1.98 -42.10
CA LEU A 293 -5.55 -2.22 -41.39
C LEU A 293 -5.77 -1.25 -40.23
N PHE A 294 -4.69 -0.83 -39.55
CA PHE A 294 -4.73 0.08 -38.42
C PHE A 294 -5.04 1.51 -38.88
N GLU A 295 -4.50 1.94 -40.03
CA GLU A 295 -4.86 3.20 -40.68
C GLU A 295 -6.36 3.25 -41.03
N GLN A 296 -6.90 2.19 -41.64
CA GLN A 296 -8.33 2.07 -41.93
C GLN A 296 -9.20 2.09 -40.66
N PHE A 297 -8.72 1.50 -39.57
CA PHE A 297 -9.39 1.54 -38.26
C PHE A 297 -9.44 2.98 -37.70
N ILE A 298 -8.35 3.73 -37.84
CA ILE A 298 -8.27 5.13 -37.40
C ILE A 298 -9.22 5.99 -38.23
N GLU A 299 -9.20 5.87 -39.55
CA GLU A 299 -10.11 6.60 -40.44
C GLU A 299 -11.59 6.34 -40.09
N TYR A 300 -11.94 5.08 -39.81
CA TYR A 300 -13.29 4.72 -39.39
C TYR A 300 -13.71 5.40 -38.08
N ARG A 301 -12.82 5.44 -37.08
CA ARG A 301 -13.11 6.10 -35.79
C ARG A 301 -13.25 7.62 -35.95
N GLN A 302 -12.43 8.24 -36.79
CA GLN A 302 -12.52 9.66 -37.10
C GLN A 302 -13.83 10.01 -37.80
N LYS A 303 -14.23 9.25 -38.83
CA LYS A 303 -15.51 9.45 -39.55
C LYS A 303 -16.74 9.32 -38.64
N ARG A 304 -16.65 8.55 -37.57
CA ARG A 304 -17.72 8.33 -36.58
C ARG A 304 -17.70 9.33 -35.42
N GLY A 305 -16.76 10.29 -35.40
CA GLY A 305 -16.62 11.29 -34.34
C GLY A 305 -16.12 10.71 -33.01
N PHE A 306 -15.54 9.51 -33.02
CA PHE A 306 -14.96 8.91 -31.81
C PHE A 306 -13.59 9.49 -31.45
N GLU A 307 -12.93 10.20 -32.38
CA GLU A 307 -11.59 10.78 -32.20
C GLU A 307 -11.48 12.11 -32.98
N ASP A 308 -10.81 13.12 -32.40
CA ASP A 308 -10.47 14.40 -33.06
C ASP A 308 -9.13 14.30 -33.83
N HIS A 309 -8.90 15.19 -34.81
CA HIS A 309 -7.74 15.16 -35.73
C HIS A 309 -6.34 15.34 -35.07
N ARG A 310 -6.25 15.40 -33.72
CA ARG A 310 -5.01 15.69 -32.97
C ARG A 310 -4.61 14.58 -32.00
N PHE A 311 -4.41 13.32 -32.41
CA PHE A 311 -3.97 12.28 -31.47
C PHE A 311 -3.02 11.22 -32.07
N GLY A 312 -1.71 11.49 -32.09
CA GLY A 312 -0.69 10.46 -32.37
C GLY A 312 -0.32 9.61 -31.13
N LYS A 313 -0.22 10.22 -29.94
CA LYS A 313 0.42 9.59 -28.76
C LYS A 313 -0.32 8.38 -28.16
N ASN A 314 -1.66 8.44 -28.05
CA ASN A 314 -2.44 7.33 -27.47
C ASN A 314 -2.57 6.13 -28.42
N LEU A 315 -2.53 6.37 -29.74
CA LEU A 315 -2.57 5.31 -30.75
C LEU A 315 -1.23 4.60 -30.88
N HIS A 316 -0.11 5.29 -30.68
CA HIS A 316 1.21 4.66 -30.57
C HIS A 316 1.31 3.71 -29.36
N ALA A 317 0.68 4.06 -28.23
CA ALA A 317 0.63 3.15 -27.11
C ALA A 317 -0.21 1.90 -27.39
N PHE A 318 -1.32 2.07 -28.11
CA PHE A 318 -2.13 0.94 -28.54
C PHE A 318 -1.44 0.08 -29.59
N ALA A 319 -0.67 0.68 -30.50
CA ALA A 319 0.17 -0.05 -31.45
C ALA A 319 1.28 -0.85 -30.75
N ASP A 320 1.98 -0.25 -29.77
CA ASP A 320 2.99 -0.97 -28.95
C ASP A 320 2.39 -2.18 -28.22
N TYR A 321 1.17 -2.03 -27.69
CA TYR A 321 0.44 -3.13 -27.08
C TYR A 321 0.23 -4.30 -28.04
N ILE A 322 -0.18 -3.99 -29.28
CA ILE A 322 -0.51 -4.99 -30.30
C ILE A 322 0.74 -5.66 -30.88
N SER A 323 1.81 -4.91 -31.17
CA SER A 323 2.99 -5.47 -31.86
C SER A 323 4.07 -6.01 -30.93
N PHE A 324 4.05 -5.67 -29.64
CA PHE A 324 5.12 -6.03 -28.71
C PHE A 324 4.60 -6.79 -27.50
N TYR A 325 3.68 -6.19 -26.75
CA TYR A 325 3.20 -6.80 -25.52
C TYR A 325 2.35 -8.05 -25.77
N LEU A 326 1.42 -7.98 -26.72
CA LEU A 326 0.53 -9.09 -27.02
C LEU A 326 1.27 -10.33 -27.57
N PRO A 327 2.20 -10.23 -28.54
CA PRO A 327 2.99 -11.38 -28.98
C PRO A 327 3.86 -11.99 -27.89
N GLN A 328 4.43 -11.17 -27.02
CA GLN A 328 5.24 -11.65 -25.90
C GLN A 328 4.39 -12.41 -24.88
N ILE A 329 3.23 -11.90 -24.49
CA ILE A 329 2.33 -12.61 -23.56
C ILE A 329 1.81 -13.91 -24.16
N CYS A 330 1.44 -13.90 -25.45
CA CYS A 330 1.09 -15.12 -26.18
C CYS A 330 2.23 -16.14 -26.11
N HIS A 331 3.46 -15.66 -26.31
CA HIS A 331 4.64 -16.50 -26.24
C HIS A 331 4.88 -17.09 -24.84
N GLU A 332 4.96 -16.24 -23.80
CA GLU A 332 5.19 -16.66 -22.41
C GLU A 332 4.12 -17.64 -21.92
N SER A 333 2.88 -17.44 -22.37
CA SER A 333 1.74 -18.28 -22.00
C SER A 333 1.57 -19.51 -22.91
N ARG A 334 2.40 -19.66 -23.96
CA ARG A 334 2.29 -20.68 -25.01
C ARG A 334 0.91 -20.71 -25.70
N ILE A 335 0.35 -19.54 -25.90
CA ILE A 335 -0.95 -19.30 -26.54
C ILE A 335 -0.70 -18.80 -27.98
N ALA A 336 -1.59 -19.15 -28.91
CA ALA A 336 -1.48 -18.70 -30.30
C ALA A 336 -1.72 -17.18 -30.40
N LEU A 337 -0.90 -16.49 -31.21
CA LEU A 337 -1.08 -15.06 -31.48
C LEU A 337 -2.44 -14.82 -32.17
N PRO A 338 -3.25 -13.86 -31.70
CA PRO A 338 -4.51 -13.53 -32.36
C PRO A 338 -4.26 -12.93 -33.75
N LEU A 339 -5.02 -13.40 -34.73
CA LEU A 339 -4.94 -12.90 -36.11
C LEU A 339 -5.89 -11.71 -36.27
N ILE A 340 -5.32 -10.53 -36.48
CA ILE A 340 -6.07 -9.34 -36.91
C ILE A 340 -6.21 -9.39 -38.42
N ARG A 341 -7.44 -9.59 -38.92
CA ARG A 341 -7.74 -9.74 -40.35
C ARG A 341 -8.55 -8.58 -40.92
N ALA A 342 -9.21 -7.81 -40.06
CA ALA A 342 -10.00 -6.65 -40.46
C ALA A 342 -9.84 -5.50 -39.44
N PRO A 343 -10.13 -4.25 -39.84
CA PRO A 343 -10.00 -3.09 -38.94
C PRO A 343 -10.85 -3.21 -37.66
N LYS A 344 -12.01 -3.87 -37.76
CA LYS A 344 -12.92 -4.12 -36.62
C LYS A 344 -12.34 -5.07 -35.55
N ASP A 345 -11.26 -5.77 -35.87
CA ASP A 345 -10.64 -6.75 -34.97
C ASP A 345 -9.61 -6.10 -34.03
N PHE A 346 -9.26 -4.82 -34.25
CA PHE A 346 -8.50 -4.02 -33.29
C PHE A 346 -9.37 -3.66 -32.08
N LYS A 347 -9.34 -4.52 -31.06
CA LYS A 347 -10.13 -4.38 -29.83
C LYS A 347 -9.23 -4.33 -28.60
N ARG A 348 -9.73 -3.68 -27.54
CA ARG A 348 -9.04 -3.64 -26.23
C ARG A 348 -9.18 -4.96 -25.46
N TYR A 349 -10.26 -5.70 -25.75
CA TYR A 349 -10.59 -7.05 -25.26
C TYR A 349 -11.97 -7.49 -25.82
N PRO A 350 -12.29 -8.79 -25.97
CA PRO A 350 -11.38 -9.96 -26.07
C PRO A 350 -10.88 -10.16 -27.50
N PHE A 351 -9.72 -10.82 -27.66
CA PHE A 351 -9.25 -11.30 -28.96
C PHE A 351 -9.72 -12.75 -29.20
N LEU A 352 -9.92 -13.11 -30.47
CA LEU A 352 -10.26 -14.48 -30.89
C LEU A 352 -9.00 -15.17 -31.42
N ASP A 353 -8.84 -16.45 -31.11
CA ASP A 353 -7.75 -17.26 -31.65
C ASP A 353 -8.00 -17.74 -33.09
N GLN A 354 -7.04 -18.44 -33.67
CA GLN A 354 -7.11 -18.95 -35.04
C GLN A 354 -8.27 -19.94 -35.29
N VAL A 355 -8.91 -20.42 -34.23
CA VAL A 355 -10.06 -21.34 -34.25
C VAL A 355 -11.37 -20.62 -33.84
N GLY A 356 -11.33 -19.29 -33.64
CA GLY A 356 -12.48 -18.46 -33.30
C GLY A 356 -12.88 -18.52 -31.82
N LYS A 357 -12.04 -19.09 -30.95
CA LYS A 357 -12.32 -19.16 -29.51
C LYS A 357 -11.85 -17.87 -28.82
N ALA A 358 -12.68 -17.34 -27.93
CA ALA A 358 -12.32 -16.19 -27.11
C ALA A 358 -11.17 -16.56 -26.16
N GLN A 359 -10.08 -15.81 -26.25
CA GLN A 359 -8.92 -15.99 -25.38
C GLN A 359 -8.77 -14.78 -24.45
N SER A 360 -8.52 -15.09 -23.18
CA SER A 360 -8.33 -14.09 -22.14
C SER A 360 -6.89 -13.59 -22.19
N PHE A 361 -6.69 -12.40 -22.75
CA PHE A 361 -5.41 -11.69 -22.72
C PHE A 361 -5.46 -10.52 -21.73
N PRO A 362 -4.32 -10.12 -21.12
CA PRO A 362 -4.24 -8.88 -20.36
C PRO A 362 -4.63 -7.72 -21.27
N THR A 363 -5.52 -6.84 -20.80
CA THR A 363 -6.15 -5.83 -21.66
C THR A 363 -5.19 -4.71 -22.02
N PHE A 364 -5.53 -3.89 -23.02
CA PHE A 364 -4.78 -2.65 -23.28
C PHE A 364 -4.69 -1.75 -22.03
N VAL A 365 -5.69 -1.78 -21.15
CA VAL A 365 -5.66 -1.04 -19.89
C VAL A 365 -4.62 -1.62 -18.93
N ASP A 366 -4.43 -2.94 -18.92
CA ASP A 366 -3.41 -3.59 -18.11
C ASP A 366 -2.00 -3.31 -18.65
N PHE A 367 -1.86 -3.25 -19.98
CA PHE A 367 -0.63 -2.76 -20.61
C PHE A 367 -0.33 -1.29 -20.29
N LEU A 368 -1.33 -0.40 -20.31
CA LEU A 368 -1.12 1.00 -19.92
C LEU A 368 -0.72 1.14 -18.45
N LYS A 369 -1.18 0.22 -17.57
CA LYS A 369 -0.74 0.15 -16.17
C LYS A 369 0.67 -0.41 -16.01
N SER A 370 1.15 -1.26 -16.94
CA SER A 370 2.52 -1.77 -16.92
C SER A 370 3.53 -0.83 -17.61
N ARG A 371 3.03 0.11 -18.41
CA ARG A 371 3.83 1.10 -19.15
C ARG A 371 4.16 2.36 -18.33
N ASN A 372 3.36 2.65 -17.31
CA ASN A 372 3.57 3.74 -16.34
C ASN A 372 3.98 3.13 -15.00
#